data_AF-A0A6E8W1R3-F1
#
_entry.id   AF-A0A6E8W1R3-F1
#
_cell.length_a   1.000
_cell.length_b   1.000
_cell.length_c   1.000
_cell.angle_alpha   90.00
_cell.angle_beta   90.00
_cell.angle_gamma   90.00
#
_symmetry.space_group_name_H-M   'P 1'
#
loop_
_entity.id
_entity.type
_entity.pdbx_description
1 polymer ?
#
loop_
_entity_poly.entity_id
_entity_poly.type
_entity_poly.pdbx_seq_one_letter_code
_entity_poly.pdbx_strand_id
1 'polypeptide(L)'
;MDMKDEEYPSTAAFEPEWCRVCVSEPEAIHGMDEMIDADHSVSLNMMLEAMFPMFASPEGKDSPTTQQHLPTKACDSCKHKIMIAYGLYLLLIESEERLQRYLGEAPRSCTDDEKAEQSCAPYEVLI
;
A
#
# COMPACT_ATOMS: atom_id res chain seq x y z
N MET A 1 -57.52 -15.17 -27.80
CA MET A 1 -57.35 -14.67 -26.42
C MET A 1 -55.86 -14.67 -26.17
N ASP A 2 -55.23 -13.55 -26.47
CA ASP A 2 -53.80 -13.32 -26.31
C ASP A 2 -53.47 -13.23 -24.81
N MET A 3 -52.82 -14.27 -24.29
CA MET A 3 -52.17 -14.22 -22.98
C MET A 3 -50.90 -13.38 -23.15
N LYS A 4 -50.92 -12.17 -22.60
CA LYS A 4 -49.76 -11.30 -22.53
C LYS A 4 -48.69 -11.97 -21.67
N ASP A 5 -47.50 -12.14 -22.25
CA ASP A 5 -46.28 -12.46 -21.54
C ASP A 5 -45.98 -11.32 -20.56
N GLU A 6 -46.18 -11.55 -19.25
CA GLU A 6 -45.66 -10.68 -18.20
C GLU A 6 -44.17 -10.98 -18.05
N GLU A 7 -43.38 -10.17 -18.76
CA GLU A 7 -41.93 -10.12 -18.66
C GLU A 7 -41.56 -9.63 -17.25
N TYR A 8 -41.27 -10.57 -16.35
CA TYR A 8 -40.67 -10.30 -15.05
C TYR A 8 -39.35 -9.53 -15.29
N PRO A 9 -39.16 -8.33 -14.72
CA PRO A 9 -37.87 -7.67 -14.83
C PRO A 9 -36.86 -8.54 -14.10
N SER A 10 -35.95 -9.13 -14.87
CA SER A 10 -34.78 -9.81 -14.36
C SER A 10 -34.02 -8.80 -13.50
N THR A 11 -34.17 -8.91 -12.19
CA THR A 11 -33.30 -8.25 -11.23
C THR A 11 -31.95 -8.93 -11.38
N ALA A 12 -31.20 -8.53 -12.41
CA ALA A 12 -29.77 -8.68 -12.43
C ALA A 12 -29.30 -8.12 -11.09
N ALA A 13 -28.81 -9.00 -10.23
CA ALA A 13 -28.33 -8.64 -8.92
C ALA A 13 -27.25 -7.58 -9.09
N PHE A 14 -27.63 -6.31 -8.89
CA PHE A 14 -26.67 -5.25 -8.65
C PHE A 14 -26.06 -5.58 -7.29
N GLU A 15 -25.06 -6.46 -7.27
CA GLU A 15 -24.18 -6.56 -6.11
C GLU A 15 -23.56 -5.16 -5.97
N PRO A 16 -23.87 -4.42 -4.88
CA PRO A 16 -23.32 -3.09 -4.71
C PRO A 16 -21.80 -3.23 -4.73
N GLU A 17 -21.12 -2.46 -5.56
CA GLU A 17 -19.67 -2.52 -5.63
C GLU A 17 -19.10 -1.78 -4.43
N TRP A 18 -19.03 -2.43 -3.27
CA TRP A 18 -18.50 -1.83 -2.04
C TRP A 18 -17.04 -1.43 -2.22
N CYS A 19 -16.62 -0.33 -1.60
CA CYS A 19 -15.20 0.02 -1.57
C CYS A 19 -14.39 -1.02 -0.80
N ARG A 20 -13.34 -1.55 -1.44
CA ARG A 20 -12.38 -2.51 -0.89
C ARG A 20 -11.76 -2.08 0.45
N VAL A 21 -11.59 -0.78 0.66
CA VAL A 21 -10.88 -0.22 1.81
C VAL A 21 -11.84 0.15 2.94
N CYS A 22 -12.87 0.94 2.65
CA CYS A 22 -13.75 1.48 3.69
C CYS A 22 -15.10 0.78 3.80
N VAL A 23 -15.40 -0.20 2.92
CA VAL A 23 -16.65 -0.96 2.91
C VAL A 23 -17.86 -0.02 2.89
N SER A 24 -17.79 1.03 2.07
CA SER A 24 -18.88 1.98 1.84
C SER A 24 -19.34 1.90 0.39
N GLU A 25 -20.61 2.21 0.15
CA GLU A 25 -21.15 2.35 -1.20
C GLU A 25 -20.51 3.56 -1.89
N PRO A 26 -19.80 3.36 -3.02
CA PRO A 26 -19.03 4.41 -3.66
C PRO A 26 -19.85 5.22 -4.68
N GLU A 27 -19.63 6.53 -4.70
CA GLU A 27 -20.17 7.44 -5.73
C GLU A 27 -19.40 7.31 -7.07
N ALA A 28 -18.12 6.95 -7.00
CA ALA A 28 -17.22 6.69 -8.11
C ALA A 28 -16.25 5.56 -7.73
N ILE A 29 -15.89 4.73 -8.70
CA ILE A 29 -15.31 3.40 -8.45
C ILE A 29 -14.13 3.16 -9.38
N HIS A 30 -12.98 2.85 -8.80
CA HIS A 30 -11.72 2.61 -9.49
C HIS A 30 -11.25 1.17 -9.30
N GLY A 31 -10.75 0.54 -10.37
CA GLY A 31 -10.25 -0.84 -10.30
C GLY A 31 -9.01 -0.94 -9.41
N MET A 32 -8.96 -1.94 -8.53
CA MET A 32 -7.78 -2.18 -7.70
C MET A 32 -6.55 -2.54 -8.52
N ASP A 33 -6.75 -3.24 -9.63
CA ASP A 33 -5.68 -3.68 -10.55
C ASP A 33 -5.50 -2.75 -11.76
N GLU A 34 -6.20 -1.60 -11.80
CA GLU A 34 -6.02 -0.59 -12.83
C GLU A 34 -4.69 0.17 -12.60
N MET A 35 -3.89 0.31 -13.65
CA MET A 35 -2.58 0.98 -13.58
C MET A 35 -2.75 2.50 -13.55
N ILE A 36 -2.13 3.18 -12.58
CA ILE A 36 -2.47 4.58 -12.23
C ILE A 36 -1.49 5.62 -12.78
N ASP A 37 -0.22 5.26 -12.95
CA ASP A 37 0.86 6.15 -13.36
C ASP A 37 0.98 6.28 -14.88
N ALA A 38 1.63 7.36 -15.34
CA ALA A 38 1.88 7.61 -16.77
C ALA A 38 2.74 6.50 -17.41
N ASP A 39 3.55 5.84 -16.60
CA ASP A 39 4.38 4.70 -17.00
C ASP A 39 3.64 3.36 -16.85
N HIS A 40 2.39 3.37 -16.35
CA HIS A 40 1.55 2.21 -16.09
C HIS A 40 2.30 1.06 -15.39
N SER A 41 3.08 1.37 -14.36
CA SER A 41 3.93 0.43 -13.61
C SER A 41 3.34 -0.01 -12.27
N VAL A 42 2.36 0.70 -11.69
CA VAL A 42 1.79 0.34 -10.38
C VAL A 42 0.26 0.48 -10.32
N SER A 43 -0.41 -0.52 -9.73
CA SER A 43 -1.84 -0.53 -9.39
C SER A 43 -2.11 -0.24 -7.91
N LEU A 44 -3.36 0.08 -7.53
CA LEU A 44 -3.74 0.25 -6.12
C LEU A 44 -3.47 -1.00 -5.28
N ASN A 45 -3.69 -2.18 -5.87
CA ASN A 45 -3.45 -3.46 -5.22
C ASN A 45 -1.96 -3.65 -4.91
N MET A 46 -1.09 -3.40 -5.88
CA MET A 46 0.37 -3.45 -5.68
C MET A 46 0.85 -2.47 -4.61
N MET A 47 0.30 -1.25 -4.57
CA MET A 47 0.64 -0.27 -3.52
C MET A 47 0.28 -0.79 -2.12
N LEU A 48 -0.90 -1.39 -1.98
CA LEU A 48 -1.35 -1.97 -0.71
C LEU A 48 -0.51 -3.18 -0.30
N GLU A 49 -0.19 -4.08 -1.22
CA GLU A 49 0.66 -5.24 -0.95
C GLU A 49 2.07 -4.83 -0.51
N ALA A 50 2.65 -3.80 -1.14
CA ALA A 50 3.96 -3.27 -0.79
C ALA A 50 3.99 -2.69 0.64
N MET A 51 2.94 -1.94 1.03
CA MET A 51 2.86 -1.33 2.36
C MET A 51 2.42 -2.32 3.46
N PHE A 52 1.61 -3.32 3.11
CA PHE A 52 1.00 -4.24 4.05
C PHE A 52 1.10 -5.68 3.53
N PRO A 53 2.14 -6.43 3.93
CA PRO A 53 2.38 -7.79 3.44
C PRO A 53 1.23 -8.78 3.68
N MET A 54 0.31 -8.47 4.59
CA MET A 54 -0.91 -9.25 4.84
C MET A 54 -1.89 -9.27 3.65
N PHE A 55 -1.79 -8.32 2.71
CA PHE A 55 -2.59 -8.34 1.49
C PHE A 55 -1.94 -9.12 0.36
N ALA A 56 -0.63 -9.39 0.44
CA ALA A 56 0.06 -10.19 -0.56
C ALA A 56 -0.58 -11.59 -0.60
N SER A 57 -0.98 -12.01 -1.79
CA SER A 57 -1.47 -13.37 -2.00
C SER A 57 -0.35 -14.34 -1.63
N PRO A 58 -0.54 -15.27 -0.67
CA PRO A 58 0.47 -16.27 -0.38
C PRO A 58 0.61 -17.16 -1.61
N GLU A 59 1.73 -17.01 -2.33
CA GLU A 59 2.06 -17.83 -3.47
C GLU A 59 1.98 -19.31 -3.07
N GLY A 60 0.99 -20.03 -3.60
CA GLY A 60 0.89 -21.48 -3.44
C GLY A 60 -0.13 -22.05 -2.45
N LYS A 61 -1.23 -21.37 -2.11
CA LYS A 61 -2.39 -22.06 -1.54
C LYS A 61 -3.68 -21.74 -2.30
N ASP A 62 -4.15 -22.76 -3.01
CA ASP A 62 -5.48 -22.95 -3.59
C ASP A 62 -6.60 -22.75 -2.54
N SER A 63 -6.81 -21.51 -2.10
CA SER A 63 -8.08 -21.09 -1.49
C SER A 63 -8.70 -20.02 -2.39
N PRO A 64 -9.28 -20.43 -3.54
CA PRO A 64 -9.96 -19.52 -4.46
C PRO A 64 -11.06 -18.70 -3.76
N THR A 65 -11.56 -19.15 -2.62
CA THR A 65 -12.67 -18.52 -1.90
C THR A 65 -12.30 -17.20 -1.24
N THR A 66 -11.08 -17.01 -0.71
CA THR A 66 -10.83 -15.80 0.11
C THR A 66 -10.73 -14.54 -0.73
N GLN A 67 -10.07 -14.60 -1.90
CA GLN A 67 -9.89 -13.43 -2.77
C GLN A 67 -11.06 -13.18 -3.74
N GLN A 68 -11.80 -14.21 -4.15
CA GLN A 68 -12.95 -14.07 -5.06
C GLN A 68 -14.13 -13.31 -4.45
N HIS A 69 -14.17 -13.15 -3.12
CA HIS A 69 -15.23 -12.41 -2.42
C HIS A 69 -14.82 -10.99 -2.01
N LEU A 70 -13.59 -10.57 -2.31
CA LEU A 70 -13.10 -9.27 -1.91
C LEU A 70 -13.51 -8.24 -2.96
N PRO A 71 -14.00 -7.05 -2.57
CA PRO A 71 -14.37 -6.04 -3.54
C PRO A 71 -13.17 -5.66 -4.42
N THR A 72 -13.35 -5.63 -5.73
CA THR A 72 -12.26 -5.38 -6.70
C THR A 72 -12.09 -3.90 -7.02
N LYS A 73 -12.80 -3.01 -6.30
CA LYS A 73 -12.78 -1.58 -6.57
C LYS A 73 -12.65 -0.72 -5.31
N ALA A 74 -12.12 0.48 -5.46
CA ALA A 74 -11.99 1.50 -4.42
C ALA A 74 -12.74 2.78 -4.77
N CYS A 75 -13.26 3.48 -3.75
CA CYS A 75 -13.80 4.82 -3.93
C CYS A 75 -12.68 5.85 -4.11
N ASP A 76 -12.99 7.01 -4.71
CA ASP A 76 -12.03 8.10 -4.99
C ASP A 76 -11.27 8.56 -3.74
N SER A 77 -11.96 8.63 -2.59
CA SER A 77 -11.34 9.01 -1.32
C SER A 77 -10.27 8.00 -0.90
N CYS A 78 -10.59 6.70 -0.99
CA CYS A 78 -9.66 5.64 -0.64
C CYS A 78 -8.51 5.52 -1.66
N LYS A 79 -8.79 5.68 -2.96
CA LYS A 79 -7.74 5.78 -3.99
C LYS A 79 -6.71 6.86 -3.64
N HIS A 80 -7.16 8.09 -3.37
CA HIS A 80 -6.26 9.19 -3.00
C HIS A 80 -5.46 8.88 -1.74
N LYS A 81 -6.08 8.30 -0.71
CA LYS A 81 -5.41 7.92 0.54
C LYS A 81 -4.34 6.85 0.30
N ILE A 82 -4.62 5.85 -0.52
CA ILE A 82 -3.64 4.81 -0.90
C ILE A 82 -2.44 5.46 -1.59
N MET A 83 -2.67 6.33 -2.57
CA MET A 83 -1.60 7.01 -3.31
C MET A 83 -0.72 7.86 -2.38
N ILE A 84 -1.31 8.62 -1.46
CA ILE A 84 -0.57 9.42 -0.48
C ILE A 84 0.24 8.53 0.46
N ALA A 85 -0.37 7.47 1.00
CA ALA A 85 0.31 6.54 1.90
C ALA A 85 1.50 5.86 1.21
N TYR A 86 1.33 5.46 -0.06
CA TYR A 86 2.38 4.84 -0.85
C TYR A 86 3.55 5.80 -1.11
N GLY A 87 3.26 7.07 -1.41
CA GLY A 87 4.29 8.11 -1.52
C GLY A 87 5.11 8.29 -0.23
N LEU A 88 4.44 8.24 0.93
CA LEU A 88 5.13 8.28 2.23
C LEU A 88 5.97 7.02 2.47
N TYR A 89 5.47 5.84 2.09
CA TYR A 89 6.20 4.58 2.18
C TYR A 89 7.51 4.62 1.37
N LEU A 90 7.46 5.09 0.11
CA LEU A 90 8.66 5.23 -0.72
C LEU A 90 9.69 6.20 -0.10
N LEU A 91 9.22 7.32 0.46
CA LEU A 91 10.08 8.28 1.14
C LEU A 91 10.77 7.67 2.37
N LEU A 92 10.06 6.81 3.12
CA LEU A 92 10.65 6.11 4.26
C LEU A 92 11.74 5.13 3.83
N ILE A 93 11.53 4.38 2.74
CA ILE A 93 12.57 3.50 2.17
C ILE A 93 13.81 4.30 1.80
N GLU A 94 13.65 5.39 1.04
CA GLU A 94 14.79 6.22 0.63
C GLU A 94 15.53 6.82 1.85
N SER A 95 14.77 7.25 2.87
CA SER A 95 15.34 7.75 4.10
C SER A 95 16.13 6.68 4.85
N GLU A 96 15.62 5.45 4.91
CA GLU A 96 16.33 4.32 5.52
C GLU A 96 17.65 4.03 4.79
N GLU A 97 17.63 3.94 3.46
CA GLU A 97 18.84 3.71 2.66
C GLU A 97 19.90 4.80 2.87
N ARG A 98 19.47 6.06 2.98
CA ARG A 98 20.35 7.19 3.29
C ARG A 98 20.97 7.04 4.68
N LEU A 99 20.16 6.70 5.69
CA LEU A 99 20.64 6.49 7.06
C LEU A 99 21.62 5.32 7.14
N GLN A 100 21.33 4.20 6.46
CA GLN A 100 22.23 3.05 6.41
C GLN A 100 23.57 3.39 5.77
N ARG A 101 23.59 4.23 4.72
CA ARG A 101 24.85 4.74 4.13
C ARG A 101 25.65 5.57 5.13
N TYR A 102 25.02 6.51 5.84
CA TYR A 102 25.73 7.30 6.86
C TYR A 102 26.30 6.44 7.99
N LEU A 103 25.57 5.39 8.42
CA LEU A 103 26.03 4.47 9.44
C LEU A 103 27.12 3.51 8.95
N GLY A 104 27.04 3.07 7.69
CA GLY A 104 28.03 2.21 7.06
C GLY A 104 29.30 2.95 6.62
N GLU A 105 29.19 4.24 6.32
CA GLU A 105 30.29 5.16 6.00
C GLU A 105 30.88 5.84 7.24
N ALA A 106 30.39 5.52 8.45
CA ALA A 106 31.08 5.90 9.67
C ALA A 106 32.53 5.41 9.53
N PRO A 107 33.54 6.31 9.58
CA PRO A 107 34.92 5.90 9.42
C PRO A 107 35.17 4.81 10.45
N ARG A 108 35.73 3.68 10.01
CA ARG A 108 36.50 2.82 10.91
C ARG A 108 37.55 3.74 11.49
N SER A 109 37.28 4.36 12.64
CA SER A 109 38.23 5.20 13.32
C SER A 109 39.42 4.29 13.56
N CYS A 110 40.52 4.59 12.90
CA CYS A 110 41.82 4.05 13.23
C CYS A 110 42.08 4.43 14.68
N THR A 111 41.75 3.53 15.61
CA THR A 111 42.40 3.51 16.92
C THR A 111 43.55 2.54 16.76
N ASP A 112 44.64 3.04 16.17
CA ASP A 112 45.96 2.58 16.60
C ASP A 112 46.08 2.88 18.09
N ASP A 113 46.72 1.95 18.79
CA ASP A 113 47.13 2.04 20.18
C ASP A 113 47.65 3.44 20.57
N GLU A 114 47.12 3.99 21.67
CA GLU A 114 47.87 4.38 22.87
C GLU A 114 47.02 5.30 23.76
N LYS A 115 46.59 4.73 24.90
CA LYS A 115 46.39 5.35 26.21
C LYS A 115 46.46 6.89 26.27
N ALA A 116 45.31 7.55 26.28
CA ALA A 116 45.08 8.77 27.09
C ALA A 116 43.57 9.02 27.28
N GLU A 117 43.17 9.17 28.53
CA GLU A 117 41.82 9.53 28.96
C GLU A 117 41.38 10.87 28.36
N GLN A 118 40.26 10.91 27.61
CA GLN A 118 39.41 12.11 27.64
C GLN A 118 37.97 11.88 27.17
N SER A 119 37.09 11.81 28.17
CA SER A 119 35.67 12.22 28.22
C SER A 119 34.88 12.26 26.89
N CYS A 120 34.11 11.20 26.66
CA CYS A 120 32.97 11.22 25.75
C CYS A 120 31.78 11.89 26.47
N ALA A 121 31.58 13.20 26.24
CA ALA A 121 30.35 13.87 26.66
C ALA A 121 29.42 14.00 25.46
N PRO A 122 28.13 13.62 25.59
CA PRO A 122 27.15 13.75 24.53
C PRO A 122 26.77 15.23 24.37
N TYR A 123 26.63 15.64 23.12
CA TYR A 123 26.10 16.91 22.63
C TYR A 123 25.04 17.55 23.54
N GLU A 124 25.41 18.65 24.21
CA GLU A 124 24.47 19.63 24.75
C GLU A 124 23.94 20.47 23.58
N VAL A 125 22.68 20.26 23.23
CA VAL A 125 21.93 21.13 22.31
C VAL A 125 21.44 22.32 23.12
N LEU A 126 22.10 23.47 22.98
CA LEU A 126 21.63 24.75 23.49
C LEU A 126 20.43 25.21 22.66
N ILE A 127 19.27 25.37 23.31
CA ILE A 127 18.14 26.20 22.87
C ILE A 127 18.10 27.42 23.79
#